data_AF-A0A7I8JBF5-F1
#
_entry.id   AF-A0A7I8JBF5-F1
#
_cell.length_a   1.000
_cell.length_b   1.000
_cell.length_c   1.000
_cell.angle_alpha   90.00
_cell.angle_beta   90.00
_cell.angle_gamma   90.00
#
_symmetry.space_group_name_H-M   'P 1'
#
loop_
_entity.id
_entity.type
_entity.pdbx_description
1 polymer ?
#
loop_
_entity_poly.entity_id
_entity_poly.type
_entity_poly.pdbx_seq_one_letter_code
_entity_poly.pdbx_strand_id
1 'polypeptide(L)'
;MSIIDPKLQGEFNINMAWKIVEIAMSCATTTSEERITMSNAVTQLMECVEVNESHSVLGSVNSSMQRMNDTLHSISTTPLTSLAR
;
A
#
# COMPACT_ATOMS: atom_id res chain seq x y z
N MET A 1 2.78 21.57 -10.39
CA MET A 1 1.67 21.52 -9.43
C MET A 1 1.93 20.35 -8.48
N SER A 2 2.73 20.55 -7.42
CA SER A 2 2.98 19.50 -6.42
C SER A 2 2.50 20.00 -5.07
N ILE A 3 1.33 19.51 -4.65
CA ILE A 3 0.79 19.74 -3.30
C ILE A 3 1.43 18.77 -2.30
N ILE A 4 2.00 17.67 -2.81
CA ILE A 4 2.63 16.65 -1.97
C ILE A 4 4.07 17.05 -1.64
N ASP A 5 4.45 16.88 -0.37
CA ASP A 5 5.77 17.22 0.15
C ASP A 5 6.86 16.49 -0.66
N PRO A 6 7.79 17.22 -1.31
CA PRO A 6 8.90 16.61 -2.03
C PRO A 6 9.75 15.66 -1.18
N LYS A 7 9.77 15.83 0.15
CA LYS A 7 10.48 14.96 1.09
C LYS A 7 9.89 13.56 1.19
N LEU A 8 8.66 13.34 0.71
CA LEU A 8 8.07 12.01 0.63
C LEU A 8 8.66 11.19 -0.52
N GLN A 9 9.47 11.79 -1.41
CA GLN A 9 10.28 11.11 -2.43
C GLN A 9 9.53 10.12 -3.35
N GLY A 10 8.20 10.23 -3.46
CA GLY A 10 7.39 9.30 -4.24
C GLY A 10 7.00 8.00 -3.50
N GLU A 11 7.33 7.87 -2.21
CA GLU A 11 6.92 6.78 -1.32
C GLU A 11 5.45 6.93 -0.87
N PHE A 12 4.56 7.25 -1.81
CA PHE A 12 3.13 7.36 -1.57
C PHE A 12 2.36 7.11 -2.86
N ASN A 13 1.14 6.59 -2.73
CA ASN A 13 0.22 6.48 -3.85
C ASN A 13 -0.40 7.85 -4.14
N ILE A 14 -0.19 8.40 -5.34
CA ILE A 14 -0.65 9.74 -5.71
C ILE A 14 -2.17 9.90 -5.68
N ASN A 15 -2.92 8.85 -5.99
CA ASN A 15 -4.39 8.86 -5.95
C ASN A 15 -4.88 8.90 -4.50
N MET A 16 -4.20 8.17 -3.62
CA MET A 16 -4.50 8.19 -2.18
C MET A 16 -4.11 9.51 -1.56
N ALA A 17 -2.97 10.08 -1.95
CA ALA A 17 -2.54 11.39 -1.50
C ALA A 17 -3.55 12.48 -1.90
N TRP A 18 -4.10 12.42 -3.11
CA TRP A 18 -5.18 13.32 -3.53
C TRP A 18 -6.46 13.12 -2.70
N LYS A 19 -6.88 11.87 -2.45
CA LYS A 19 -8.03 11.57 -1.57
C LYS A 19 -7.84 12.13 -0.15
N ILE A 20 -6.64 12.01 0.42
CA ILE A 20 -6.30 12.59 1.73
C ILE A 20 -6.40 14.12 1.70
N VAL A 21 -5.94 14.76 0.62
CA VAL A 21 -6.07 16.22 0.45
C VAL A 21 -7.54 16.64 0.38
N GLU A 22 -8.40 15.92 -0.33
CA GLU A 22 -9.84 16.18 -0.39
C GLU A 22 -10.52 16.07 1.00
N ILE A 23 -10.16 15.04 1.77
CA ILE A 23 -10.64 14.88 3.15
C ILE A 23 -10.18 16.05 4.02
N ALA A 24 -8.89 16.42 3.93
CA ALA A 24 -8.33 17.53 4.71
C ALA A 24 -8.98 18.88 4.37
N MET A 25 -9.25 19.14 3.09
CA MET A 25 -9.99 20.33 2.66
C MET A 25 -11.40 20.35 3.24
N SER A 26 -12.09 19.21 3.22
CA SER A 26 -13.45 19.08 3.78
C SER A 26 -13.47 19.28 5.30
N CYS A 27 -12.38 18.92 6.01
CA CYS A 27 -12.21 19.24 7.43
C CYS A 27 -11.90 20.73 7.69
N ALA A 28 -11.25 21.39 6.73
CA ALA A 28 -10.82 22.79 6.84
C ALA A 28 -11.89 23.79 6.36
N THR A 29 -13.01 23.33 5.79
CA THR A 29 -14.11 24.18 5.32
C THR A 29 -14.54 25.18 6.38
N THR A 30 -14.61 26.46 6.01
CA THR A 30 -14.95 27.56 6.92
C THR A 30 -16.40 27.50 7.39
N THR A 31 -17.29 27.01 6.52
CA THR A 31 -18.70 26.77 6.83
C THR A 31 -18.82 25.53 7.71
N SER A 32 -19.29 25.69 8.94
CA SER A 32 -19.36 24.58 9.90
C SER A 32 -20.29 23.45 9.46
N GLU A 33 -21.36 23.76 8.71
CA GLU A 33 -22.34 22.77 8.25
C GLU A 33 -21.83 21.93 7.07
N GLU A 34 -20.91 22.48 6.27
CA GLU A 34 -20.27 21.80 5.13
C GLU A 34 -19.02 21.02 5.56
N ARG A 35 -18.48 21.33 6.74
CA ARG A 35 -17.36 20.62 7.32
C ARG A 35 -17.78 19.19 7.67
N ILE A 36 -16.98 18.22 7.26
CA ILE A 36 -17.28 16.82 7.59
C ILE A 36 -17.19 16.59 9.10
N THR A 37 -18.00 15.65 9.59
CA THR A 37 -17.93 15.25 11.00
C THR A 37 -16.63 14.50 11.29
N MET A 38 -16.16 14.52 12.54
CA MET A 38 -14.97 13.77 12.94
C MET A 38 -15.13 12.26 12.70
N SER A 39 -16.32 11.69 12.88
CA SER A 39 -16.59 10.29 12.57
C SER A 39 -16.39 9.99 11.09
N ASN A 40 -16.95 10.82 10.21
CA ASN A 40 -16.80 10.67 8.76
C ASN A 40 -15.34 10.89 8.32
N ALA A 41 -14.61 11.79 8.96
CA ALA A 41 -13.18 11.99 8.69
C ALA A 41 -12.37 10.73 9.02
N VAL A 42 -12.58 10.15 10.20
CA VAL A 42 -11.89 8.92 10.62
C VAL A 42 -12.23 7.75 9.71
N THR A 43 -13.51 7.54 9.37
CA THR A 43 -13.91 6.47 8.45
C THR A 43 -13.21 6.59 7.10
N GLN A 44 -13.22 7.76 6.47
CA GLN A 44 -12.60 7.97 5.16
C GLN A 44 -11.06 7.84 5.21
N LEU A 45 -10.43 8.25 6.31
CA LEU A 45 -9.00 8.06 6.51
C LEU A 45 -8.64 6.59 6.68
N MET A 46 -9.45 5.79 7.40
CA MET A 46 -9.21 4.35 7.53
C MET A 46 -9.28 3.63 6.19
N GLU A 47 -10.21 3.99 5.29
CA GLU A 47 -10.23 3.45 3.92
C GLU A 47 -8.93 3.73 3.17
N CYS A 48 -8.33 4.91 3.37
CA CYS A 48 -7.06 5.28 2.76
C CYS A 48 -5.87 4.53 3.38
N VAL A 49 -6.01 3.96 4.56
CA VAL A 49 -4.99 3.08 5.16
C VAL A 49 -5.20 1.65 4.65
N GLU A 50 -6.43 1.15 4.64
CA GLU A 50 -6.76 -0.22 4.21
C GLU A 50 -6.45 -0.46 2.73
N VAL A 51 -6.63 0.53 1.85
CA VAL A 51 -6.21 0.42 0.44
C VAL A 51 -4.69 0.34 0.30
N ASN A 52 -3.92 0.91 1.23
CA ASN A 52 -2.45 0.81 1.24
C ASN A 52 -2.03 -0.61 1.65
N GLU A 53 -2.72 -1.18 2.63
CA GLU A 53 -2.54 -2.58 3.06
C GLU A 53 -3.03 -3.59 2.02
N SER A 54 -4.02 -3.25 1.19
CA SER A 54 -4.49 -4.11 0.10
C SER A 54 -3.45 -4.26 -1.03
N HIS A 55 -2.57 -3.28 -1.19
CA HIS A 55 -1.40 -3.39 -2.07
C HIS A 55 -0.30 -4.30 -1.49
N SER A 56 -0.35 -4.66 -0.20
CA SER A 56 0.49 -5.70 0.37
C SER A 56 0.14 -7.10 -0.16
N VAL A 57 -1.06 -7.30 -0.71
CA VAL A 57 -1.46 -8.60 -1.29
C VAL A 57 -0.61 -8.92 -2.52
N LEU A 58 -0.32 -7.94 -3.38
CA LEU A 58 0.60 -8.14 -4.52
C LEU A 58 2.05 -8.30 -4.06
N GLY A 59 2.47 -7.59 -3.02
CA GLY A 59 3.79 -7.78 -2.39
C GLY A 59 3.94 -9.20 -1.79
N SER A 60 2.89 -9.71 -1.17
CA SER A 60 2.80 -11.08 -0.62
C SER A 60 2.78 -12.14 -1.72
N VAL A 61 2.07 -11.89 -2.83
CA VAL A 61 2.05 -12.80 -3.98
C VAL A 61 3.41 -12.82 -4.68
N ASN A 62 4.06 -11.67 -4.85
CA ASN A 62 5.37 -11.59 -5.50
C ASN A 62 6.48 -12.24 -4.66
N SER A 63 6.48 -12.00 -3.34
CA SER A 63 7.40 -12.68 -2.41
C SER A 63 7.15 -14.19 -2.34
N SER A 64 5.90 -14.64 -2.47
CA SER A 64 5.57 -16.06 -2.58
C SER A 64 6.08 -16.66 -3.90
N MET A 65 5.94 -15.96 -5.02
CA MET A 65 6.48 -16.40 -6.32
C MET A 65 8.01 -16.48 -6.32
N GLN A 66 8.67 -15.51 -5.69
CA GLN A 66 10.13 -15.50 -5.58
C GLN A 66 10.65 -16.69 -4.77
N ARG A 67 10.01 -17.01 -3.64
CA ARG A 67 10.34 -18.20 -2.84
C ARG A 67 10.17 -19.51 -3.61
N MET A 68 9.14 -19.60 -4.45
CA MET A 68 8.96 -20.77 -5.33
C MET A 68 10.07 -20.87 -6.36
N ASN A 69 10.47 -19.75 -6.97
CA ASN A 69 11.57 -19.72 -7.93
C ASN A 69 12.91 -20.11 -7.31
N ASP A 70 13.21 -19.62 -6.10
CA ASP A 70 14.42 -19.98 -5.34
C ASP A 70 14.43 -21.49 -5.01
N THR A 71 13.26 -22.05 -4.68
CA THR A 71 13.11 -23.48 -4.42
C THR A 71 13.37 -24.31 -5.67
N LEU A 72 12.86 -23.89 -6.84
CA LEU A 72 13.12 -24.56 -8.11
C LEU A 72 14.60 -24.49 -8.52
N HIS A 73 15.25 -23.35 -8.31
CA HIS A 73 16.68 -23.20 -8.57
C HIS A 73 17.52 -24.11 -7.68
N SER A 74 17.14 -24.26 -6.41
CA SER A 74 17.78 -25.20 -5.48
C SER A 74 17.60 -26.65 -5.93
N ILE A 75 16.40 -27.06 -6.38
CA ILE A 75 16.15 -28.42 -6.88
C ILE A 75 16.95 -28.70 -8.15
N SER A 76 17.10 -27.70 -9.03
CA SER A 76 17.87 -27.84 -10.27
C SER A 76 19.38 -27.97 -10.05
N THR A 77 19.89 -27.47 -8.93
CA THR A 77 21.33 -27.44 -8.62
C THR A 77 21.75 -28.52 -7.61
N THR A 78 20.80 -29.17 -6.95
CA THR A 78 21.08 -30.32 -6.07
C THR A 78 21.52 -31.55 -6.88
N PRO A 79 22.69 -32.13 -6.59
CA PRO A 79 23.12 -33.38 -7.24
C PRO A 79 22.16 -34.52 -6.89
N LEU A 80 21.67 -35.23 -7.91
CA LEU A 80 20.69 -36.34 -7.80
C LEU A 80 21.17 -37.50 -6.90
N THR A 81 22.43 -37.53 -6.51
CA THR A 81 23.02 -38.54 -5.62
C THR A 81 22.51 -38.47 -4.18
N SER A 82 21.89 -37.36 -3.77
CA SER A 82 21.42 -37.18 -2.39
C SER A 82 20.04 -37.77 -2.09
N LEU A 83 19.33 -38.30 -3.10
CA LEU A 83 18.01 -38.93 -2.96
C LEU A 83 18.04 -40.47 -2.96
N ALA A 84 19.23 -41.07 -3.11
CA ALA A 84 19.40 -42.53 -3.06
C ALA A 84 19.76 -42.96 -1.63
N ARG A 85 18.79 -43.48 -0.88
CA ARG A 85 19.03 -44.40 0.24
C ARG A 85 18.14 -45.62 0.10
#